data_AF-A0A7C1W765-F1
#
_entry.id   AF-A0A7C1W765-F1
#
_cell.length_a   1.000
_cell.length_b   1.000
_cell.length_c   1.000
_cell.angle_alpha   90.00
_cell.angle_beta   90.00
_cell.angle_gamma   90.00
#
_symmetry.space_group_name_H-M   'P 1'
#
loop_
_entity.id
_entity.type
_entity.pdbx_description
1 polymer ?
#
loop_
_entity_poly.entity_id
_entity_poly.type
_entity_poly.pdbx_seq_one_letter_code
_entity_poly.pdbx_strand_id
1 'polypeptide(L)'
;MDIKAAALRFRNKFSYSLPLRLIQKLKHFRYQGPKKLPPEQIVILSPRVRRITADNSGAFTGPGTNTYLVGHESVTVIDPGPPSRAHIKAIEKACAGRLKRILVTHTHCDHSPAAKLLSKRTGVPVWGMKAPNTPFQDTSFEPAHELCDDELIVDENYTLRVVYTPGHASNHFCFILEQERMIFAGDQIMNGSTVVIAPPDGNMREYLESLKRLKQYPLEVIAPAHGDLLEEPMAVVDWLINHRGKREQKVINALKSVGEGTLDKLLTKVYDEVDKRVYMFAKLSLQAHLIKLVEEGRVELQGTIYRWKQ
;
A
#
# COMPACT_ATOMS: atom_id res chain seq x y z
N MET A 1 25.46 -12.25 26.69
CA MET A 1 24.18 -11.65 27.15
C MET A 1 23.07 -12.24 26.32
N ASP A 2 22.25 -13.07 26.94
CA ASP A 2 21.30 -13.98 26.29
C ASP A 2 20.04 -13.22 25.81
N ILE A 3 19.78 -13.29 24.51
CA ILE A 3 18.67 -12.64 23.78
C ILE A 3 17.30 -13.12 24.29
N LYS A 4 17.23 -14.26 24.99
CA LYS A 4 16.00 -14.75 25.63
C LYS A 4 15.56 -13.92 26.85
N ALA A 5 16.47 -13.22 27.53
CA ALA A 5 16.14 -12.46 28.74
C ALA A 5 15.43 -11.12 28.44
N ALA A 6 15.63 -10.54 27.25
CA ALA A 6 14.96 -9.31 26.83
C ALA A 6 13.50 -9.52 26.41
N ALA A 7 13.16 -10.72 25.93
CA ALA A 7 11.80 -11.08 25.49
C ALA A 7 10.81 -11.28 26.65
N LEU A 8 11.29 -11.58 27.86
CA LEU A 8 10.41 -11.90 29.00
C LEU A 8 9.91 -10.65 29.75
N ARG A 9 10.59 -9.51 29.63
CA ARG A 9 10.19 -8.25 30.32
C ARG A 9 9.06 -7.48 29.64
N PHE A 10 8.68 -7.85 28.41
CA PHE A 10 7.60 -7.19 27.66
C PHE A 10 6.19 -7.73 27.97
N ARG A 11 6.06 -8.76 28.81
CA ARG A 11 4.79 -9.48 28.97
C ARG A 11 3.83 -8.88 30.02
N ASN A 12 4.26 -7.91 30.82
CA ASN A 12 3.53 -7.51 32.05
C ASN A 12 3.16 -6.02 32.20
N LYS A 13 2.96 -5.26 31.12
CA LYS A 13 2.26 -3.96 31.21
C LYS A 13 1.33 -3.79 30.02
N PHE A 14 0.08 -3.42 30.30
CA PHE A 14 -1.08 -3.28 29.40
C PHE A 14 -1.91 -4.56 29.21
N SER A 15 -2.86 -4.74 30.13
CA SER A 15 -4.02 -5.62 30.01
C SER A 15 -4.99 -5.08 28.95
N TYR A 16 -4.77 -5.43 27.69
CA TYR A 16 -5.84 -5.61 26.72
C TYR A 16 -5.67 -7.02 26.16
N SER A 17 -6.52 -7.94 26.62
CA SER A 17 -6.51 -9.33 26.20
C SER A 17 -7.01 -9.44 24.75
N LEU A 18 -6.11 -9.29 23.78
CA LEU A 18 -6.37 -9.85 22.45
C LEU A 18 -6.35 -11.39 22.59
N PRO A 19 -7.32 -12.12 22.00
CA PRO A 19 -7.31 -13.58 22.02
C PRO A 19 -5.96 -14.11 21.53
N LEU A 20 -5.38 -15.12 22.20
CA LEU A 20 -4.08 -15.72 21.83
C LEU A 20 -4.02 -16.15 20.35
N ARG A 21 -5.16 -16.59 19.79
CA ARG A 21 -5.31 -16.93 18.36
C ARG A 21 -5.03 -15.74 17.44
N LEU A 22 -5.47 -14.54 17.82
CA LEU A 22 -5.24 -13.32 17.05
C LEU A 22 -3.75 -12.96 17.08
N ILE A 23 -3.08 -13.04 18.24
CA ILE A 23 -1.63 -12.77 18.38
C ILE A 23 -0.76 -13.75 17.56
N GLN A 24 -1.16 -15.01 17.44
CA GLN A 24 -0.48 -15.98 16.56
C GLN A 24 -0.68 -15.67 15.07
N LYS A 25 -1.88 -15.22 14.67
CA LYS A 25 -2.15 -14.72 13.31
C LYS A 25 -1.34 -13.46 12.98
N LEU A 26 -1.12 -12.57 13.95
CA LEU A 26 -0.31 -11.36 13.74
C LEU A 26 1.17 -11.63 13.41
N LYS A 27 1.72 -12.79 13.80
CA LYS A 27 3.07 -13.21 13.39
C LYS A 27 3.15 -13.65 11.93
N HIS A 28 2.03 -14.05 11.32
CA HIS A 28 1.94 -14.42 9.90
C HIS A 28 1.99 -13.21 8.97
N PHE A 29 1.61 -12.01 9.44
CA PHE A 29 1.64 -10.80 8.61
C PHE A 29 2.98 -10.07 8.59
N ARG A 30 4.02 -10.56 9.26
CA ARG A 30 5.40 -10.11 9.00
C ARG A 30 5.93 -10.88 7.80
N TYR A 31 6.63 -10.22 6.88
CA TYR A 31 7.18 -10.87 5.70
C TYR A 31 8.08 -12.02 6.14
N GLN A 32 7.66 -13.25 5.89
CA GLN A 32 8.46 -14.45 6.12
C GLN A 32 8.83 -15.15 4.79
N GLY A 33 8.48 -14.53 3.67
CA GLY A 33 8.80 -14.99 2.32
C GLY A 33 10.30 -14.90 2.01
N PRO A 34 10.73 -15.42 0.84
CA PRO A 34 12.13 -15.38 0.44
C PRO A 34 12.63 -13.93 0.39
N LYS A 35 13.86 -13.68 0.84
CA LYS A 35 14.47 -12.32 0.84
C LYS A 35 14.46 -11.65 -0.55
N LYS A 36 14.24 -12.41 -1.62
CA LYS A 36 14.10 -11.93 -3.00
C LYS A 36 13.08 -12.80 -3.75
N LEU A 37 12.13 -12.16 -4.43
CA LEU A 37 11.32 -12.82 -5.46
C LEU A 37 12.16 -12.91 -6.74
N PRO A 38 11.99 -13.93 -7.59
CA PRO A 38 12.77 -14.05 -8.82
C PRO A 38 12.44 -12.86 -9.75
N PRO A 39 13.39 -11.94 -9.98
CA PRO A 39 13.10 -10.75 -10.76
C PRO A 39 12.89 -11.11 -12.23
N GLU A 40 11.97 -10.42 -12.87
CA GLU A 40 11.68 -10.53 -14.31
C GLU A 40 11.24 -11.92 -14.79
N GLN A 41 10.84 -12.80 -13.85
CA GLN A 41 10.28 -14.11 -14.15
C GLN A 41 8.76 -14.07 -14.09
N ILE A 42 8.14 -14.81 -15.01
CA ILE A 42 6.69 -15.00 -15.05
C ILE A 42 6.34 -16.05 -14.01
N VAL A 43 5.60 -15.65 -12.98
CA VAL A 43 5.03 -16.54 -11.97
C VAL A 43 3.53 -16.67 -12.23
N ILE A 44 3.04 -17.89 -12.44
CA ILE A 44 1.60 -18.16 -12.57
C ILE A 44 1.01 -18.21 -11.16
N LEU A 45 0.07 -17.32 -10.86
CA LEU A 45 -0.60 -17.25 -9.56
C LEU A 45 -1.95 -17.95 -9.56
N SER A 46 -2.64 -17.91 -10.70
CA SER A 46 -3.94 -18.53 -10.91
C SER A 46 -4.17 -18.80 -12.40
N PRO A 47 -5.29 -19.44 -12.79
CA PRO A 47 -5.64 -19.59 -14.19
C PRO A 47 -5.72 -18.27 -14.98
N ARG A 48 -6.03 -17.13 -14.34
CA ARG A 48 -6.12 -15.81 -15.02
C ARG A 48 -4.97 -14.87 -14.71
N VAL A 49 -4.22 -15.10 -13.63
CA VAL A 49 -3.27 -14.10 -13.12
C VAL A 49 -1.84 -14.61 -13.17
N ARG A 50 -0.98 -13.79 -13.76
CA ARG A 50 0.47 -13.94 -13.72
C ARG A 50 1.09 -12.72 -13.05
N ARG A 51 2.26 -12.91 -12.43
CA ARG A 51 3.04 -11.85 -11.79
C ARG A 51 4.45 -11.81 -12.38
N ILE A 52 4.97 -10.61 -12.58
CA ILE A 52 6.39 -10.35 -12.86
C ILE A 52 6.85 -9.32 -11.83
N THR A 53 7.88 -9.64 -11.06
CA THR A 53 8.44 -8.72 -10.06
C THR A 53 9.64 -7.99 -10.66
N ALA A 54 9.65 -6.66 -10.63
CA ALA A 54 10.75 -5.85 -11.11
C ALA A 54 12.00 -6.00 -10.23
N ASP A 55 13.21 -5.91 -10.83
CA ASP A 55 14.48 -5.91 -10.08
C ASP A 55 14.79 -4.54 -9.45
N ASN A 56 13.86 -4.04 -8.62
CA ASN A 56 13.95 -2.75 -7.92
C ASN A 56 13.81 -2.93 -6.39
N SER A 57 14.33 -4.02 -5.84
CA SER A 57 14.27 -4.31 -4.40
C SER A 57 14.86 -3.18 -3.56
N GLY A 58 14.24 -2.86 -2.44
CA GLY A 58 14.63 -1.73 -1.61
C GLY A 58 13.82 -1.61 -0.34
N ALA A 59 14.09 -0.55 0.44
CA ALA A 59 13.43 -0.32 1.71
C ALA A 59 11.91 -0.10 1.59
N PHE A 60 11.45 0.43 0.45
CA PHE A 60 10.03 0.72 0.18
C PHE A 60 9.36 -0.37 -0.66
N THR A 61 10.11 -0.93 -1.61
CA THR A 61 9.61 -1.92 -2.56
C THR A 61 9.79 -3.37 -2.10
N GLY A 62 10.41 -3.60 -0.94
CA GLY A 62 10.71 -4.93 -0.41
C GLY A 62 11.50 -5.77 -1.43
N PRO A 63 11.00 -6.94 -1.85
CA PRO A 63 11.67 -7.76 -2.88
C PRO A 63 11.59 -7.16 -4.30
N GLY A 64 10.74 -6.16 -4.54
CA GLY A 64 10.50 -5.50 -5.82
C GLY A 64 9.01 -5.18 -6.03
N THR A 65 8.71 -4.39 -7.05
CA THR A 65 7.33 -4.06 -7.45
C THR A 65 6.74 -5.19 -8.30
N ASN A 66 5.55 -5.63 -7.95
CA ASN A 66 4.81 -6.69 -8.63
C ASN A 66 3.93 -6.09 -9.73
N THR A 67 4.26 -6.42 -10.97
CA THR A 67 3.38 -6.20 -12.12
C THR A 67 2.48 -7.40 -12.30
N TYR A 68 1.17 -7.18 -12.41
CA TYR A 68 0.20 -8.25 -12.63
C TYR A 68 -0.31 -8.26 -14.07
N LEU A 69 -0.45 -9.46 -14.64
CA LEU A 69 -1.02 -9.69 -15.97
C LEU A 69 -2.29 -10.52 -15.80
N VAL A 70 -3.43 -9.93 -16.15
CA VAL A 70 -4.77 -10.53 -16.04
C VAL A 70 -5.27 -10.94 -17.42
N GLY A 71 -5.67 -12.21 -17.57
CA GLY A 71 -6.13 -12.80 -18.83
C GLY A 71 -5.02 -13.44 -19.66
N HIS A 72 -5.39 -14.13 -20.75
CA HIS A 72 -4.46 -14.83 -21.67
C HIS A 72 -4.58 -14.36 -23.11
N GLU A 73 -5.76 -14.49 -23.72
CA GLU A 73 -6.04 -14.06 -25.10
C GLU A 73 -6.18 -12.54 -25.21
N SER A 74 -6.54 -11.92 -24.09
CA SER A 74 -6.56 -10.48 -23.92
C SER A 74 -5.99 -10.14 -22.54
N VAL A 75 -4.90 -9.37 -22.51
CA VAL A 75 -4.12 -9.13 -21.30
C VAL A 75 -4.28 -7.69 -20.84
N THR A 76 -4.70 -7.52 -19.58
CA THR A 76 -4.57 -6.25 -18.86
C THR A 76 -3.34 -6.33 -17.96
N VAL A 77 -2.45 -5.35 -18.07
CA VAL A 77 -1.30 -5.16 -17.17
C VAL A 77 -1.70 -4.19 -16.06
N ILE A 78 -1.41 -4.52 -14.80
CA ILE A 78 -1.61 -3.63 -13.64
C ILE A 78 -0.24 -3.31 -13.05
N ASP A 79 0.04 -2.01 -12.89
CA ASP A 79 1.29 -1.43 -12.38
C ASP A 79 2.53 -1.94 -13.12
N PRO A 80 2.84 -1.42 -14.32
CA PRO A 80 3.95 -1.91 -15.15
C PRO A 80 5.35 -1.62 -14.59
N GLY A 81 5.45 -0.94 -13.45
CA GLY A 81 6.67 -0.82 -12.68
C GLY A 81 7.55 0.40 -13.01
N PRO A 82 8.80 0.41 -12.50
CA PRO A 82 9.79 1.43 -12.82
C PRO A 82 10.20 1.37 -14.31
N PRO A 83 10.88 2.38 -14.88
CA PRO A 83 11.23 2.42 -16.30
C PRO A 83 12.44 1.52 -16.65
N SER A 84 12.44 0.28 -16.15
CA SER A 84 13.45 -0.74 -16.38
C SER A 84 13.25 -1.41 -17.74
N ARG A 85 14.29 -1.35 -18.60
CA ARG A 85 14.27 -2.00 -19.91
C ARG A 85 14.08 -3.52 -19.82
N ALA A 86 14.65 -4.16 -18.79
CA ALA A 86 14.54 -5.60 -18.59
C ALA A 86 13.10 -5.97 -18.20
N HIS A 87 12.52 -5.24 -17.25
CA HIS A 87 11.15 -5.44 -16.79
C HIS A 87 10.13 -5.26 -17.92
N ILE A 88 10.24 -4.17 -18.68
CA ILE A 88 9.35 -3.89 -19.82
C ILE A 88 9.42 -5.04 -20.85
N LYS A 89 10.61 -5.54 -21.16
CA LYS A 89 10.78 -6.70 -22.07
C LYS A 89 10.13 -7.96 -21.51
N ALA A 90 10.21 -8.19 -20.20
CA ALA A 90 9.57 -9.33 -19.55
C ALA A 90 8.04 -9.23 -19.66
N ILE A 91 7.46 -8.04 -19.45
CA ILE A 91 6.03 -7.77 -19.64
C ILE A 91 5.63 -8.02 -21.10
N GLU A 92 6.34 -7.42 -22.07
CA GLU A 92 6.07 -7.60 -23.50
C GLU A 92 6.09 -9.09 -23.90
N LYS A 93 7.10 -9.84 -23.44
CA LYS A 93 7.21 -11.28 -23.66
C LYS A 93 6.04 -12.05 -23.07
N ALA A 94 5.63 -11.72 -21.85
CA ALA A 94 4.53 -12.39 -21.16
C ALA A 94 3.15 -12.06 -21.78
N CYS A 95 3.00 -10.87 -22.34
CA CYS A 95 1.80 -10.49 -23.08
C CYS A 95 1.72 -11.14 -24.47
N ALA A 96 2.86 -11.51 -25.08
CA ALA A 96 2.93 -12.17 -26.38
C ALA A 96 2.10 -11.48 -27.48
N GLY A 97 2.12 -10.13 -27.50
CA GLY A 97 1.36 -9.31 -28.45
C GLY A 97 -0.12 -9.13 -28.11
N ARG A 98 -0.61 -9.66 -26.98
CA ARG A 98 -2.02 -9.62 -26.55
C ARG A 98 -2.31 -8.59 -25.46
N LEU A 99 -1.41 -7.63 -25.27
CA LEU A 99 -1.63 -6.51 -24.35
C LEU A 99 -2.77 -5.64 -24.90
N LYS A 100 -3.83 -5.46 -24.11
CA LYS A 100 -5.00 -4.66 -24.48
C LYS A 100 -5.15 -3.39 -23.67
N ARG A 101 -4.68 -3.40 -22.42
CA ARG A 101 -4.82 -2.29 -21.49
C ARG A 101 -3.70 -2.27 -20.47
N ILE A 102 -3.31 -1.07 -20.05
CA ILE A 102 -2.40 -0.84 -18.92
C ILE A 102 -3.18 -0.07 -17.86
N LEU A 103 -3.27 -0.61 -16.66
CA LEU A 103 -3.85 0.01 -15.48
C LEU A 103 -2.74 0.42 -14.53
N VAL A 104 -2.91 1.57 -13.90
CA VAL A 104 -2.01 2.07 -12.85
C VAL A 104 -2.83 2.32 -11.60
N THR A 105 -2.42 1.71 -10.48
CA THR A 105 -3.05 1.88 -9.17
C THR A 105 -2.86 3.30 -8.67
N HIS A 106 -1.63 3.82 -8.75
CA HIS A 106 -1.26 5.19 -8.42
C HIS A 106 0.10 5.54 -9.06
N THR A 107 0.50 6.80 -9.00
CA THR A 107 1.60 7.33 -9.81
C THR A 107 2.94 7.39 -9.11
N HIS A 108 3.18 6.62 -8.04
CA HIS A 108 4.53 6.55 -7.47
C HIS A 108 5.54 5.96 -8.47
N CYS A 109 6.79 6.43 -8.38
CA CYS A 109 7.87 6.17 -9.35
C CYS A 109 8.21 4.69 -9.59
N ASP A 110 7.79 3.79 -8.71
CA ASP A 110 8.00 2.36 -8.88
C ASP A 110 6.79 1.63 -9.49
N HIS A 111 5.66 2.30 -9.72
CA HIS A 111 4.43 1.73 -10.31
C HIS A 111 4.16 2.17 -11.75
N SER A 112 4.19 3.48 -12.01
CA SER A 112 3.64 4.06 -13.25
C SER A 112 4.62 4.34 -14.41
N PRO A 113 5.93 4.62 -14.21
CA PRO A 113 6.75 5.15 -15.30
C PRO A 113 6.86 4.25 -16.54
N ALA A 114 6.82 2.92 -16.36
CA ALA A 114 6.83 1.98 -17.48
C ALA A 114 5.54 2.03 -18.32
N ALA A 115 4.43 2.55 -17.80
CA ALA A 115 3.14 2.61 -18.50
C ALA A 115 3.24 3.42 -19.79
N LYS A 116 3.86 4.60 -19.70
CA LYS A 116 4.11 5.47 -20.86
C LYS A 116 5.00 4.81 -21.91
N LEU A 117 6.00 4.06 -21.47
CA LEU A 117 6.93 3.37 -22.36
C LEU A 117 6.26 2.19 -23.07
N LEU A 118 5.49 1.37 -22.35
CA LEU A 118 4.72 0.27 -22.91
C LEU A 118 3.65 0.78 -23.88
N SER A 119 2.92 1.82 -23.49
CA SER A 119 1.89 2.43 -24.33
C SER A 119 2.46 2.95 -25.65
N LYS A 120 3.56 3.69 -25.61
CA LYS A 120 4.25 4.16 -26.84
C LYS A 120 4.71 3.04 -27.77
N ARG A 121 5.09 1.88 -27.22
CA ARG A 121 5.58 0.74 -28.01
C ARG A 121 4.47 -0.12 -28.59
N THR A 122 3.33 -0.18 -27.91
CA THR A 122 2.25 -1.13 -28.23
C THR A 122 1.00 -0.45 -28.77
N GLY A 123 0.87 0.87 -28.66
CA GLY A 123 -0.35 1.61 -28.98
C GLY A 123 -1.48 1.43 -27.96
N VAL A 124 -1.23 0.73 -26.86
CA VAL A 124 -2.24 0.37 -25.85
C VAL A 124 -2.51 1.55 -24.92
N PRO A 125 -3.78 1.84 -24.57
CA PRO A 125 -4.11 2.93 -23.66
C PRO A 125 -3.70 2.63 -22.21
N VAL A 126 -3.29 3.71 -21.51
CA VAL A 126 -3.01 3.71 -20.07
C VAL A 126 -4.20 4.29 -19.33
N TRP A 127 -4.72 3.60 -18.32
CA TRP A 127 -5.83 4.06 -17.50
C TRP A 127 -5.34 4.24 -16.06
N GLY A 128 -5.81 5.29 -15.39
CA GLY A 128 -5.39 5.66 -14.05
C GLY A 128 -5.95 7.03 -13.69
N MET A 129 -5.35 7.69 -12.71
CA MET A 129 -5.69 9.07 -12.35
C MET A 129 -4.41 9.83 -12.05
N LYS A 130 -4.38 11.13 -12.34
CA LYS A 130 -3.22 11.97 -12.02
C LYS A 130 -3.21 12.30 -10.52
N ALA A 131 -2.01 12.44 -9.95
CA ALA A 131 -1.82 12.96 -8.59
C ALA A 131 -1.43 14.45 -8.63
N PRO A 132 -1.61 15.18 -7.51
CA PRO A 132 -0.93 16.45 -7.29
C PRO A 132 0.59 16.29 -7.42
N ASN A 133 1.27 17.35 -7.85
CA ASN A 133 2.73 17.34 -7.98
C ASN A 133 3.40 17.35 -6.59
N THR A 134 3.66 16.16 -6.05
CA THR A 134 4.35 15.93 -4.78
C THR A 134 5.57 15.03 -4.99
N PRO A 135 6.50 14.96 -4.02
CA PRO A 135 7.66 14.07 -4.14
C PRO A 135 7.24 12.62 -4.41
N PHE A 136 8.08 11.89 -5.17
CA PHE A 136 7.88 10.48 -5.54
C PHE A 136 6.79 10.20 -6.57
N GLN A 137 6.04 11.21 -7.04
CA GLN A 137 5.08 11.07 -8.13
C GLN A 137 5.76 11.12 -9.50
N ASP A 138 5.29 10.28 -10.42
CA ASP A 138 5.54 10.34 -11.85
C ASP A 138 4.73 11.48 -12.45
N THR A 139 5.34 12.67 -12.51
CA THR A 139 4.74 13.87 -13.09
C THR A 139 4.53 13.79 -14.60
N SER A 140 5.02 12.72 -15.25
CA SER A 140 4.90 12.50 -16.68
C SER A 140 3.71 11.62 -17.07
N PHE A 141 2.97 11.11 -16.06
CA PHE A 141 1.81 10.24 -16.21
C PHE A 141 0.63 11.00 -16.83
N GLU A 142 0.14 10.47 -17.95
CA GLU A 142 -0.98 11.01 -18.71
C GLU A 142 -1.91 9.86 -19.09
N PRO A 143 -3.02 9.65 -18.36
CA PRO A 143 -3.94 8.57 -18.67
C PRO A 143 -4.76 8.91 -19.92
N ALA A 144 -4.96 7.92 -20.77
CA ALA A 144 -5.91 7.98 -21.89
C ALA A 144 -7.37 7.84 -21.42
N HIS A 145 -7.58 7.29 -20.22
CA HIS A 145 -8.88 7.15 -19.56
C HIS A 145 -8.70 7.38 -18.06
N GLU A 146 -9.44 8.34 -17.51
CA GLU A 146 -9.47 8.61 -16.08
C GLU A 146 -10.43 7.63 -15.40
N LEU A 147 -9.91 6.84 -14.47
CA LEU A 147 -10.68 5.80 -13.80
C LEU A 147 -11.71 6.42 -12.84
N CYS A 148 -12.89 5.81 -12.79
CA CYS A 148 -13.92 6.15 -11.82
C CYS A 148 -14.14 5.02 -10.80
N ASP A 149 -14.59 5.41 -9.62
CA ASP A 149 -14.97 4.46 -8.58
C ASP A 149 -16.12 3.55 -9.01
N ASP A 150 -16.05 2.27 -8.64
CA ASP A 150 -16.98 1.19 -9.03
C ASP A 150 -17.14 0.96 -10.54
N GLU A 151 -16.28 1.54 -11.38
CA GLU A 151 -16.22 1.24 -12.81
C GLU A 151 -15.93 -0.27 -13.03
N LEU A 152 -16.66 -0.88 -13.97
CA LEU A 152 -16.42 -2.26 -14.38
C LEU A 152 -15.67 -2.32 -15.69
N ILE A 153 -14.45 -2.82 -15.63
CA ILE A 153 -13.62 -3.11 -16.78
C ILE A 153 -13.90 -4.55 -17.21
N VAL A 154 -14.78 -4.70 -18.20
CA VAL A 154 -15.21 -6.00 -18.72
C VAL A 154 -14.33 -6.42 -19.90
N ASP A 155 -13.83 -7.65 -19.82
CA ASP A 155 -13.24 -8.38 -20.94
C ASP A 155 -14.00 -9.71 -21.15
N GLU A 156 -13.69 -10.47 -22.20
CA GLU A 156 -14.42 -11.70 -22.54
C GLU A 156 -14.35 -12.76 -21.43
N ASN A 157 -13.22 -12.83 -20.72
CA ASN A 157 -12.92 -13.92 -19.79
C ASN A 157 -12.71 -13.46 -18.33
N TYR A 158 -12.77 -12.16 -18.07
CA TYR A 158 -12.60 -11.59 -16.73
C TYR A 158 -13.25 -10.22 -16.61
N THR A 159 -13.50 -9.82 -15.37
CA THR A 159 -14.01 -8.49 -15.01
C THR A 159 -13.18 -7.94 -13.89
N LEU A 160 -12.65 -6.74 -14.08
CA LEU A 160 -11.99 -5.97 -13.02
C LEU A 160 -12.94 -4.87 -12.55
N ARG A 161 -13.33 -4.90 -11.28
CA ARG A 161 -13.98 -3.77 -10.62
C ARG A 161 -12.92 -2.80 -10.12
N VAL A 162 -13.08 -1.54 -10.45
CA VAL A 162 -12.26 -0.43 -9.95
C VAL A 162 -12.80 -0.01 -8.59
N VAL A 163 -11.91 0.12 -7.60
CA VAL A 163 -12.29 0.63 -6.26
C VAL A 163 -11.37 1.77 -5.91
N TYR A 164 -11.92 2.98 -5.84
CA TYR A 164 -11.19 4.16 -5.39
C TYR A 164 -10.86 4.02 -3.91
N THR A 165 -9.56 4.09 -3.60
CA THR A 165 -8.99 3.80 -2.27
C THR A 165 -7.95 4.85 -1.89
N PRO A 166 -8.32 6.14 -1.78
CA PRO A 166 -7.39 7.17 -1.39
C PRO A 166 -6.84 6.94 0.02
N GLY A 167 -5.71 7.58 0.28
CA GLY A 167 -5.10 7.63 1.60
C GLY A 167 -3.60 7.37 1.58
N HIS A 168 -3.13 6.34 0.87
CA HIS A 168 -1.69 6.22 0.59
C HIS A 168 -1.24 7.33 -0.39
N ALA A 169 -1.96 7.44 -1.50
CA ALA A 169 -1.92 8.54 -2.45
C ALA A 169 -3.36 8.97 -2.76
N SER A 170 -3.58 10.23 -3.12
CA SER A 170 -4.93 10.75 -3.42
C SER A 170 -5.54 10.15 -4.70
N ASN A 171 -4.72 9.63 -5.60
CA ASN A 171 -5.13 9.02 -6.87
C ASN A 171 -5.12 7.48 -6.84
N HIS A 172 -5.16 6.86 -5.66
CA HIS A 172 -4.98 5.42 -5.52
C HIS A 172 -6.26 4.60 -5.82
N PHE A 173 -6.10 3.56 -6.63
CA PHE A 173 -7.13 2.55 -6.93
C PHE A 173 -6.67 1.15 -6.56
N CYS A 174 -7.61 0.34 -6.07
CA CYS A 174 -7.51 -1.10 -6.06
C CYS A 174 -8.32 -1.67 -7.23
N PHE A 175 -7.96 -2.87 -7.70
CA PHE A 175 -8.74 -3.59 -8.73
C PHE A 175 -9.16 -4.95 -8.20
N ILE A 176 -10.43 -5.30 -8.31
CA ILE A 176 -10.94 -6.61 -7.89
C ILE A 176 -11.24 -7.46 -9.13
N LEU A 177 -10.56 -8.59 -9.25
CA LEU A 177 -10.89 -9.64 -10.21
C LEU A 177 -12.09 -10.43 -9.69
N GLU A 178 -13.29 -10.13 -10.21
CA GLU A 178 -14.56 -10.67 -9.72
C GLU A 178 -14.60 -12.20 -9.71
N GLN A 179 -14.07 -12.83 -10.77
CA GLN A 179 -14.09 -14.29 -10.97
C GLN A 179 -13.25 -15.05 -9.94
N GLU A 180 -12.22 -14.41 -9.36
CA GLU A 180 -11.29 -15.05 -8.42
C GLU A 180 -11.30 -14.38 -7.05
N ARG A 181 -12.16 -13.36 -6.86
CA ARG A 181 -12.27 -12.60 -5.61
C ARG A 181 -10.90 -12.10 -5.12
N MET A 182 -10.02 -11.80 -6.07
CA MET A 182 -8.65 -11.35 -5.85
C MET A 182 -8.59 -9.84 -5.99
N ILE A 183 -8.05 -9.16 -4.99
CA ILE A 183 -7.80 -7.72 -5.05
C ILE A 183 -6.33 -7.44 -5.37
N PHE A 184 -6.08 -6.68 -6.43
CA PHE A 184 -4.80 -6.03 -6.68
C PHE A 184 -4.78 -4.74 -5.86
N ALA A 185 -4.07 -4.76 -4.75
CA ALA A 185 -4.19 -3.74 -3.71
C ALA A 185 -3.23 -2.55 -3.86
N GLY A 186 -2.36 -2.56 -4.87
CA GLY A 186 -1.30 -1.56 -5.01
C GLY A 186 -0.53 -1.41 -3.69
N ASP A 187 -0.38 -0.16 -3.26
CA ASP A 187 0.18 0.23 -1.95
C ASP A 187 -0.88 0.62 -0.92
N GLN A 188 -2.12 0.15 -1.10
CA GLN A 188 -3.11 0.20 -0.02
C GLN A 188 -2.81 -0.86 1.05
N ILE A 189 -2.35 -2.04 0.62
CA ILE A 189 -2.00 -3.18 1.47
C ILE A 189 -0.72 -3.81 0.94
N MET A 190 0.31 -3.91 1.78
CA MET A 190 1.57 -4.57 1.46
C MET A 190 1.83 -5.80 2.33
N ASN A 191 2.54 -6.79 1.78
CA ASN A 191 2.89 -7.98 2.55
C ASN A 191 4.04 -7.68 3.51
N GLY A 192 3.82 -7.91 4.80
CA GLY A 192 4.89 -7.89 5.79
C GLY A 192 5.15 -6.59 6.55
N SER A 193 4.51 -5.50 6.15
CA SER A 193 4.72 -4.16 6.71
C SER A 193 3.48 -3.30 6.54
N THR A 194 3.54 -2.06 7.02
CA THR A 194 2.55 -1.02 6.74
C THR A 194 3.10 -0.04 5.73
N VAL A 195 2.25 0.47 4.85
CA VAL A 195 2.60 1.52 3.88
C VAL A 195 2.91 2.84 4.58
N VAL A 196 3.62 3.76 3.92
CA VAL A 196 3.77 5.13 4.43
C VAL A 196 2.56 5.95 4.02
N ILE A 197 2.01 6.75 4.93
CA ILE A 197 0.98 7.75 4.63
C ILE A 197 1.66 9.11 4.71
N ALA A 198 1.86 9.77 3.56
CA ALA A 198 2.71 10.96 3.44
C ALA A 198 1.91 12.19 2.97
N PRO A 199 1.53 13.10 3.88
CA PRO A 199 0.90 14.36 3.50
C PRO A 199 1.82 15.25 2.65
N PRO A 200 1.26 16.14 1.80
CA PRO A 200 -0.16 16.47 1.69
C PRO A 200 -0.97 15.51 0.81
N ASP A 201 -0.33 14.62 0.06
CA ASP A 201 -1.02 13.70 -0.85
C ASP A 201 -1.66 12.52 -0.11
N GLY A 202 -0.91 11.90 0.80
CA GLY A 202 -1.42 10.85 1.67
C GLY A 202 -2.24 11.39 2.85
N ASN A 203 -3.36 10.73 3.16
CA ASN A 203 -4.30 11.08 4.22
C ASN A 203 -4.65 9.86 5.09
N MET A 204 -4.46 9.96 6.42
CA MET A 204 -4.69 8.84 7.34
C MET A 204 -6.17 8.52 7.54
N ARG A 205 -7.06 9.52 7.49
CA ARG A 205 -8.51 9.33 7.61
C ARG A 205 -9.02 8.54 6.41
N GLU A 206 -8.70 9.01 5.21
CA GLU A 206 -9.08 8.35 3.95
C GLU A 206 -8.49 6.94 3.86
N TYR A 207 -7.23 6.75 4.27
CA TYR A 207 -6.62 5.41 4.30
C TYR A 207 -7.43 4.42 5.15
N LEU A 208 -7.86 4.83 6.34
CA LEU A 208 -8.67 4.00 7.23
C LEU A 208 -10.09 3.78 6.72
N GLU A 209 -10.69 4.79 6.09
CA GLU A 209 -12.01 4.68 5.44
C GLU A 209 -11.95 3.71 4.26
N SER A 210 -10.94 3.82 3.41
CA SER A 210 -10.66 2.92 2.29
C SER A 210 -10.45 1.48 2.77
N LEU A 211 -9.65 1.25 3.81
CA LEU A 211 -9.49 -0.10 4.40
C LEU A 211 -10.83 -0.66 4.92
N LYS A 212 -11.65 0.15 5.60
CA LYS A 212 -12.98 -0.30 6.06
C LYS A 212 -13.90 -0.64 4.89
N ARG A 213 -13.85 0.15 3.81
CA ARG A 213 -14.63 -0.10 2.58
C ARG A 213 -14.25 -1.43 1.95
N LEU A 214 -12.96 -1.79 1.90
CA LEU A 214 -12.52 -3.07 1.33
C LEU A 214 -13.18 -4.30 2.00
N LYS A 215 -13.64 -4.18 3.25
CA LYS A 215 -14.36 -5.25 3.95
C LYS A 215 -15.76 -5.54 3.40
N GLN A 216 -16.29 -4.68 2.54
CA GLN A 216 -17.62 -4.83 1.93
C GLN A 216 -17.59 -5.77 0.72
N TYR A 217 -16.40 -6.08 0.19
CA TYR A 217 -16.23 -6.98 -0.95
C TYR A 217 -15.92 -8.41 -0.48
N PRO A 218 -16.40 -9.44 -1.22
CA PRO A 218 -16.18 -10.84 -0.86
C PRO A 218 -14.78 -11.32 -1.25
N LEU A 219 -13.74 -10.72 -0.67
CA LEU A 219 -12.34 -10.98 -1.04
C LEU A 219 -11.82 -12.31 -0.47
N GLU A 220 -11.13 -13.08 -1.29
CA GLU A 220 -10.48 -14.35 -0.90
C GLU A 220 -8.96 -14.24 -0.82
N VAL A 221 -8.34 -13.36 -1.63
CA VAL A 221 -6.89 -13.16 -1.67
C VAL A 221 -6.52 -11.72 -2.02
N ILE A 222 -5.43 -11.23 -1.44
CA ILE A 222 -4.85 -9.93 -1.75
C ILE A 222 -3.54 -10.14 -2.52
N ALA A 223 -3.43 -9.47 -3.66
CA ALA A 223 -2.25 -9.35 -4.49
C ALA A 223 -1.64 -7.95 -4.31
N PRO A 224 -0.64 -7.79 -3.42
CA PRO A 224 -0.04 -6.48 -3.12
C PRO A 224 0.97 -6.07 -4.19
N ALA A 225 1.29 -4.78 -4.30
CA ALA A 225 2.41 -4.35 -5.14
C ALA A 225 3.77 -4.84 -4.64
N HIS A 226 3.91 -5.13 -3.34
CA HIS A 226 5.15 -5.60 -2.75
C HIS A 226 4.97 -6.86 -1.91
N GLY A 227 5.80 -7.86 -2.20
CA GLY A 227 5.86 -9.13 -1.49
C GLY A 227 4.94 -10.22 -2.07
N ASP A 228 4.55 -11.16 -1.22
CA ASP A 228 3.75 -12.32 -1.60
C ASP A 228 2.25 -12.06 -1.51
N LEU A 229 1.46 -12.96 -2.11
CA LEU A 229 0.02 -12.98 -1.93
C LEU A 229 -0.32 -13.11 -0.43
N LEU A 230 -1.36 -12.41 0.00
CA LEU A 230 -1.88 -12.51 1.35
C LEU A 230 -3.21 -13.26 1.33
N GLU A 231 -3.24 -14.33 2.10
CA GLU A 231 -4.46 -15.05 2.45
C GLU A 231 -5.18 -14.34 3.61
N GLU A 232 -6.44 -14.72 3.85
CA GLU A 232 -7.32 -14.12 4.86
C GLU A 232 -7.45 -12.58 4.76
N PRO A 233 -7.97 -12.02 3.64
CA PRO A 233 -8.00 -10.56 3.41
C PRO A 233 -8.60 -9.75 4.55
N MET A 234 -9.68 -10.25 5.17
CA MET A 234 -10.35 -9.57 6.28
C MET A 234 -9.46 -9.47 7.53
N ALA A 235 -8.69 -10.51 7.82
CA ALA A 235 -7.76 -10.51 8.95
C ALA A 235 -6.59 -9.55 8.71
N VAL A 236 -6.11 -9.44 7.46
CA VAL A 236 -5.09 -8.44 7.07
C VAL A 236 -5.61 -7.03 7.30
N VAL A 237 -6.81 -6.73 6.79
CA VAL A 237 -7.44 -5.40 6.92
C VAL A 237 -7.67 -5.04 8.39
N ASP A 238 -8.20 -5.95 9.19
CA ASP A 238 -8.42 -5.74 10.62
C ASP A 238 -7.10 -5.50 11.38
N TRP A 239 -6.05 -6.22 11.00
CA TRP A 239 -4.72 -5.97 11.57
C TRP A 239 -4.21 -4.57 11.24
N LEU A 240 -4.31 -4.12 9.98
CA LEU A 240 -3.87 -2.79 9.56
C LEU A 240 -4.62 -1.68 10.30
N ILE A 241 -5.95 -1.78 10.38
CA ILE A 241 -6.80 -0.82 11.09
C ILE A 241 -6.38 -0.76 12.57
N ASN A 242 -6.23 -1.91 13.23
CA ASN A 242 -5.82 -1.98 14.63
C ASN A 242 -4.38 -1.44 14.84
N HIS A 243 -3.46 -1.72 13.91
CA HIS A 243 -2.10 -1.22 13.99
C HIS A 243 -2.07 0.31 13.96
N ARG A 244 -2.81 0.93 13.03
CA ARG A 244 -2.95 2.38 12.94
C ARG A 244 -3.65 2.98 14.16
N GLY A 245 -4.71 2.33 14.66
CA GLY A 245 -5.40 2.76 15.89
C GLY A 245 -4.46 2.75 17.11
N LYS A 246 -3.61 1.74 17.25
CA LYS A 246 -2.59 1.70 18.32
C LYS A 246 -1.56 2.82 18.18
N ARG A 247 -1.10 3.12 16.96
CA ARG A 247 -0.18 4.24 16.71
C ARG A 247 -0.86 5.58 17.05
N GLU A 248 -2.09 5.78 16.61
CA GLU A 248 -2.87 6.98 16.95
C GLU A 248 -3.02 7.16 18.46
N GLN A 249 -3.32 6.09 19.20
CA GLN A 249 -3.39 6.16 20.66
C GLN A 249 -2.05 6.58 21.29
N LYS A 250 -0.91 6.16 20.74
CA LYS A 250 0.41 6.65 21.17
C LYS A 250 0.58 8.14 20.88
N VAL A 251 0.15 8.62 19.71
CA VAL A 251 0.17 10.05 19.36
C VAL A 251 -0.63 10.85 20.38
N ILE A 252 -1.86 10.42 20.67
CA ILE A 252 -2.75 11.06 21.65
C ILE A 252 -2.08 11.10 23.02
N ASN A 253 -1.55 9.96 23.50
CA ASN A 253 -0.91 9.88 24.81
C ASN A 253 0.33 10.77 24.89
N ALA A 254 1.16 10.79 23.84
CA ALA A 254 2.33 11.64 23.76
C ALA A 254 1.94 13.12 23.84
N LEU A 255 0.94 13.54 23.06
CA LEU A 255 0.46 14.92 23.03
C LEU A 255 -0.16 15.35 24.37
N LYS A 256 -1.04 14.51 24.95
CA LYS A 256 -1.61 14.75 26.30
C LYS A 256 -0.53 14.89 27.37
N SER A 257 0.54 14.09 27.29
CA SER A 257 1.62 14.13 28.28
C SER A 257 2.44 15.42 28.26
N VAL A 258 2.54 16.08 27.09
CA VAL A 258 3.32 17.32 26.93
C VAL A 258 2.45 18.58 26.90
N GLY A 259 1.13 18.43 26.82
CA GLY A 259 0.14 19.50 26.60
C GLY A 259 0.15 20.02 25.16
N GLU A 260 1.33 20.48 24.72
CA GLU A 260 1.59 20.96 23.37
C GLU A 260 3.00 20.60 22.88
N GLY A 261 3.15 20.47 21.57
CA GLY A 261 4.44 20.13 20.98
C GLY A 261 4.49 20.24 19.46
N THR A 262 5.71 20.42 18.97
CA THR A 262 6.03 20.32 17.54
C THR A 262 6.11 18.86 17.10
N LEU A 263 6.08 18.66 15.78
CA LEU A 263 6.22 17.34 15.18
C LEU A 263 7.49 16.60 15.65
N ASP A 264 8.63 17.30 15.75
CA ASP A 264 9.90 16.72 16.21
C ASP A 264 9.89 16.33 17.69
N LYS A 265 9.26 17.14 18.54
CA LYS A 265 9.09 16.84 19.97
C LYS A 265 8.26 15.58 20.17
N LEU A 266 7.21 15.40 19.35
CA LEU A 266 6.32 14.24 19.43
C LEU A 266 6.94 12.98 18.79
N LEU A 267 7.74 13.12 17.74
CA LEU A 267 8.36 12.00 17.00
C LEU A 267 9.12 11.05 17.93
N THR A 268 9.99 11.60 18.77
CA THR A 268 10.82 10.80 19.69
C THR A 268 10.02 10.06 20.77
N LYS A 269 8.82 10.54 21.11
CA LYS A 269 7.91 9.89 22.07
C LYS A 269 7.01 8.84 21.41
N VAL A 270 6.57 9.10 20.19
CA VAL A 270 5.63 8.21 19.47
C VAL A 270 6.36 7.04 18.81
N TYR A 271 7.60 7.26 18.36
CA TYR A 271 8.42 6.29 17.63
C TYR A 271 9.70 5.92 18.40
N ASP A 272 9.61 5.86 19.73
CA ASP A 272 10.69 5.49 20.66
C ASP A 272 11.28 4.10 20.40
N GLU A 273 10.47 3.17 19.86
CA GLU A 273 10.89 1.82 19.49
C GLU A 273 11.48 1.65 18.07
N VAL A 274 11.53 2.73 17.28
CA VAL A 274 11.89 2.64 15.85
C VAL A 274 13.32 3.11 15.61
N ASP A 275 14.01 2.48 14.67
CA ASP A 275 15.37 2.87 14.27
C ASP A 275 15.39 4.31 13.71
N LYS A 276 16.37 5.11 14.13
CA LYS A 276 16.52 6.51 13.71
C LYS A 276 16.63 6.67 12.19
N ARG A 277 17.12 5.66 11.48
CA ARG A 277 17.24 5.66 10.01
C ARG A 277 15.91 5.83 9.29
N VAL A 278 14.78 5.49 9.91
CA VAL A 278 13.44 5.66 9.30
C VAL A 278 12.66 6.84 9.87
N TYR A 279 13.29 7.69 10.69
CA TYR A 279 12.61 8.83 11.32
C TYR A 279 11.98 9.80 10.32
N MET A 280 12.58 9.97 9.14
CA MET A 280 12.01 10.79 8.08
C MET A 280 10.60 10.31 7.68
N PHE A 281 10.42 9.01 7.48
CA PHE A 281 9.13 8.41 7.10
C PHE A 281 8.17 8.26 8.28
N ALA A 282 8.70 7.98 9.47
CA ALA A 282 7.92 8.01 10.71
C ALA A 282 7.34 9.40 10.98
N LYS A 283 8.08 10.47 10.67
CA LYS A 283 7.63 11.86 10.78
C LYS A 283 6.46 12.17 9.86
N LEU A 284 6.48 11.67 8.62
CA LEU A 284 5.36 11.77 7.68
C LEU A 284 4.10 11.06 8.22
N SER A 285 4.26 9.82 8.70
CA SER A 285 3.15 9.06 9.29
C SER A 285 2.61 9.70 10.57
N LEU A 286 3.48 10.29 11.40
CA LEU A 286 3.07 11.07 12.57
C LEU A 286 2.24 12.28 12.16
N GLN A 287 2.70 13.01 11.16
CA GLN A 287 2.01 14.19 10.63
C GLN A 287 0.62 13.80 10.10
N ALA A 288 0.49 12.67 9.39
CA ALA A 288 -0.78 12.18 8.90
C ALA A 288 -1.78 11.88 10.03
N HIS A 289 -1.33 11.26 11.14
CA HIS A 289 -2.16 11.08 12.33
C HIS A 289 -2.59 12.40 12.97
N LEU A 290 -1.68 13.36 13.08
CA LEU A 290 -2.00 14.66 13.67
C LEU A 290 -2.98 15.46 12.81
N ILE A 291 -2.85 15.41 11.47
CA ILE A 291 -3.82 16.02 10.54
C ILE A 291 -5.21 15.41 10.76
N LYS A 292 -5.32 14.07 10.78
CA LYS A 292 -6.59 13.40 11.09
C LYS A 292 -7.18 13.85 12.43
N LEU A 293 -6.37 13.97 13.48
CA LEU A 293 -6.84 14.43 14.80
C LEU A 293 -7.29 15.91 14.81
N VAL A 294 -6.69 16.74 13.95
CA VAL A 294 -7.12 18.13 13.74
C VAL A 294 -8.46 18.17 13.00
N GLU A 295 -8.61 17.37 11.93
CA GLU A 295 -9.88 17.22 11.19
C GLU A 295 -11.02 16.72 12.11
N GLU A 296 -10.72 15.84 13.06
CA GLU A 296 -11.66 15.36 14.08
C GLU A 296 -11.96 16.37 15.20
N GLY A 297 -11.32 17.54 15.20
CA GLY A 297 -11.50 18.57 16.23
C GLY A 297 -10.88 18.23 17.60
N ARG A 298 -10.06 17.19 17.68
CA ARG A 298 -9.42 16.70 18.92
C ARG A 298 -8.08 17.36 19.21
N VAL A 299 -7.45 17.92 18.18
CA VAL A 299 -6.17 18.63 18.25
C VAL A 299 -6.33 19.98 17.57
N GLU A 300 -5.69 21.00 18.15
CA GLU A 300 -5.53 22.30 17.53
C GLU A 300 -4.12 22.41 16.93
N LEU A 301 -4.00 23.00 15.75
CA LEU A 301 -2.72 23.36 15.15
C LEU A 301 -2.60 24.89 15.12
N GLN A 302 -1.63 25.44 15.84
CA GLN A 302 -1.28 26.87 15.83
C GLN A 302 0.16 27.02 15.33
N GLY A 303 0.34 27.51 14.10
CA GLY A 303 1.64 27.53 13.45
C GLY A 303 2.20 26.11 13.27
N THR A 304 3.26 25.76 13.99
CA THR A 304 3.88 24.43 14.00
C THR A 304 3.62 23.63 15.29
N ILE A 305 2.81 24.18 16.19
CA ILE A 305 2.53 23.61 17.52
C ILE A 305 1.17 22.93 17.49
N TYR A 306 1.16 21.64 17.85
CA TYR A 306 -0.05 20.87 18.08
C TYR A 306 -0.41 20.95 19.56
N ARG A 307 -1.70 21.16 19.88
CA ARG A 307 -2.23 21.20 21.24
C ARG A 307 -3.42 20.26 21.36
N TRP A 308 -3.46 19.47 22.43
CA TRP A 308 -4.62 18.61 22.72
C TRP A 308 -5.84 19.46 23.11
N LYS A 309 -7.00 19.25 22.46
CA LYS A 309 -8.28 19.83 22.89
C LYS A 309 -8.95 18.88 23.89
N GLN A 310 -9.28 19.38 25.08
CA GLN A 310 -9.95 18.60 26.12
C GLN A 310 -11.35 18.17 25.69
#